data_AF-A0A524KW92-F1
#
_entry.id   AF-A0A524KW92-F1
#
_cell.length_a   1.000
_cell.length_b   1.000
_cell.length_c   1.000
_cell.angle_alpha   90.00
_cell.angle_beta   90.00
_cell.angle_gamma   90.00
#
_symmetry.space_group_name_H-M   'P 1'
#
loop_
_entity.id
_entity.type
_entity.pdbx_description
1 polymer ?
#
loop_
_entity_poly.entity_id
_entity_poly.type
_entity_poly.pdbx_seq_one_letter_code
_entity_poly.pdbx_strand_id
1 'polypeptide(L)'
;YARKFGESERIVQAIAQHHDDGRDNTVLGVLIQAADTLSAARPGARREMLATYVKRLTELEGIATSFSGVDKCYAIQAGREICILVENEKVSESDAVMLCRDIAKKVESELTYPGQIKVTVIREMRVSEFAK
;
A
#
# COMPACT_ATOMS: atom_id res chain seq x y z
N TYR A 1 -0.62 21.49 -10.79
CA TYR A 1 -1.93 22.01 -11.26
C TYR A 1 -2.00 23.52 -11.17
N ALA A 2 -1.89 24.15 -9.98
CA ALA A 2 -1.99 25.61 -9.81
C ALA A 2 -1.17 26.45 -10.80
N ARG A 3 0.12 26.16 -10.99
CA ARG A 3 0.97 26.85 -11.99
C ARG A 3 0.42 26.80 -13.43
N LYS A 4 -0.19 25.67 -13.82
CA LYS A 4 -0.76 25.49 -15.17
C LYS A 4 -1.96 26.40 -15.42
N PHE A 5 -2.68 26.80 -14.37
CA PHE A 5 -3.85 27.66 -14.45
C PHE A 5 -3.54 29.13 -14.15
N GLY A 6 -2.26 29.52 -14.07
CA GLY A 6 -1.87 30.92 -13.92
C GLY A 6 -1.96 31.47 -12.50
N GLU A 7 -2.01 30.61 -11.48
CA GLU A 7 -1.96 31.06 -10.09
C GLU A 7 -0.64 31.77 -9.77
N SER A 8 -0.71 32.77 -8.88
CA SER A 8 0.48 33.53 -8.47
C SER A 8 1.51 32.63 -7.78
N GLU A 9 2.80 32.93 -7.94
CA GLU A 9 3.89 32.12 -7.37
C GLU A 9 3.77 31.96 -5.85
N ARG A 10 3.30 33.00 -5.13
CA ARG A 10 3.05 32.91 -3.68
C ARG A 10 2.03 31.84 -3.31
N ILE A 11 0.99 31.65 -4.13
CA ILE A 11 -0.03 30.62 -3.93
C ILE A 11 0.52 29.24 -4.30
N VAL A 12 1.23 29.14 -5.43
CA VAL A 12 1.88 27.89 -5.85
C VAL A 12 2.87 27.39 -4.78
N GLN A 13 3.68 28.30 -4.23
CA GLN A 13 4.62 28.00 -3.16
C GLN A 13 3.91 27.55 -1.89
N ALA A 14 2.87 28.27 -1.46
CA ALA A 14 2.13 27.90 -0.25
C ALA A 14 1.43 26.54 -0.38
N ILE A 15 0.90 26.20 -1.57
CA ILE A 15 0.38 24.87 -1.88
C ILE A 15 1.52 23.84 -1.83
N ALA A 16 2.69 24.12 -2.41
CA ALA A 16 3.80 23.17 -2.39
C ALA A 16 4.28 22.86 -0.96
N GLN A 17 4.21 23.85 -0.06
CA GLN A 17 4.69 23.77 1.32
C GLN A 17 3.70 23.14 2.30
N HIS A 18 2.49 22.74 1.90
CA HIS A 18 1.46 22.24 2.84
C HIS A 18 1.82 20.97 3.64
N HIS A 19 2.93 20.30 3.32
CA HIS A 19 3.46 19.14 4.06
C HIS A 19 4.95 19.32 4.45
N ASP A 20 5.51 20.53 4.32
CA ASP A 20 6.93 20.81 4.50
C ASP A 20 7.18 21.69 5.74
N ASP A 21 7.97 21.18 6.68
CA ASP A 21 8.36 21.87 7.92
C ASP A 21 9.68 22.66 7.78
N GLY A 22 10.15 22.86 6.53
CA GLY A 22 11.41 23.52 6.21
C GLY A 22 11.52 25.02 6.57
N ARG A 23 12.76 25.53 6.53
CA ARG A 23 13.13 26.92 6.89
C ARG A 23 12.55 28.00 5.97
N ASP A 24 12.09 27.63 4.78
CA ASP A 24 11.54 28.54 3.78
C ASP A 24 10.00 28.63 3.83
N ASN A 25 9.38 28.12 4.90
CA ASN A 25 7.94 28.11 5.03
C ASN A 25 7.40 29.55 5.22
N THR A 26 6.50 29.95 4.33
CA THR A 26 5.91 31.28 4.38
C THR A 26 4.77 31.33 5.40
N VAL A 27 4.39 32.52 5.88
CA VAL A 27 3.21 32.69 6.75
C VAL A 27 1.95 32.07 6.14
N LEU A 28 1.80 32.18 4.82
CA LEU A 28 0.66 31.56 4.12
C LEU A 28 0.77 30.02 4.11
N GLY A 29 1.97 29.47 3.92
CA GLY A 29 2.21 28.03 4.03
C GLY A 29 1.84 27.48 5.41
N VAL A 30 2.24 28.16 6.49
CA VAL A 30 1.87 27.80 7.87
C VAL A 30 0.35 27.82 8.09
N LEU A 31 -0.35 28.85 7.58
CA LEU A 31 -1.82 28.91 7.69
C LEU A 31 -2.50 27.79 6.90
N ILE A 32 -1.99 27.44 5.73
CA ILE A 32 -2.48 26.32 4.93
C ILE A 32 -2.25 24.99 5.65
N GLN A 33 -1.08 24.77 6.24
CA GLN A 33 -0.80 23.57 7.05
C GLN A 33 -1.73 23.45 8.25
N ALA A 34 -1.96 24.54 8.97
CA ALA A 34 -2.89 24.56 10.09
C ALA A 34 -4.32 24.22 9.62
N ALA A 35 -4.76 24.78 8.49
CA ALA A 35 -6.06 24.49 7.90
C ALA A 35 -6.18 23.03 7.44
N ASP A 36 -5.16 22.47 6.79
CA ASP A 36 -5.11 21.06 6.37
C ASP A 36 -5.22 20.14 7.58
N THR A 37 -4.40 20.38 8.61
CA THR A 37 -4.37 19.62 9.86
C THR A 37 -5.72 19.65 10.58
N LEU A 38 -6.32 20.83 10.74
CA LEU A 38 -7.64 21.00 11.34
C LEU A 38 -8.73 20.26 10.54
N SER A 39 -8.68 20.36 9.22
CA SER A 39 -9.67 19.71 8.35
C SER A 39 -9.58 18.18 8.43
N ALA A 40 -8.36 17.65 8.56
CA ALA A 40 -8.05 16.22 8.66
C ALA A 40 -8.35 15.61 10.04
N ALA A 41 -8.28 16.41 11.11
CA ALA A 41 -8.55 15.98 12.49
C ALA A 41 -10.05 15.75 12.78
N ARG A 42 -10.95 16.19 11.89
CA ARG A 42 -12.39 16.01 12.08
C ARG A 42 -12.77 14.53 12.14
N PRO A 43 -13.64 14.11 13.09
CA PRO A 43 -14.13 12.74 13.14
C PRO A 43 -14.75 12.33 11.80
N GLY A 44 -14.17 11.31 11.17
CA GLY A 44 -14.66 10.78 9.89
C GLY A 44 -13.99 11.34 8.63
N ALA A 45 -13.18 12.41 8.70
CA ALA A 45 -12.52 13.00 7.53
C ALA A 45 -11.65 12.02 6.73
N ARG A 46 -11.15 10.96 7.38
CA ARG A 46 -10.36 9.89 6.75
C ARG A 46 -10.99 8.49 6.87
N ARG A 47 -12.19 8.35 7.44
CA ARG A 47 -12.81 7.03 7.69
C ARG A 47 -13.12 6.29 6.39
N GLU A 48 -13.68 6.98 5.41
CA GLU A 48 -14.04 6.40 4.11
C GLU A 48 -12.79 5.94 3.34
N MET A 49 -11.70 6.73 3.43
CA MET A 49 -10.41 6.40 2.84
C MET A 49 -9.76 5.18 3.49
N LEU A 50 -9.83 5.06 4.83
CA LEU A 50 -9.25 3.93 5.56
C LEU A 50 -10.04 2.64 5.33
N ALA A 51 -11.38 2.71 5.31
CA ALA A 51 -12.23 1.57 5.00
C ALA A 51 -11.98 1.05 3.57
N THR A 52 -11.90 1.96 2.59
CA THR A 52 -11.60 1.61 1.19
C THR A 52 -10.19 1.02 1.06
N TYR A 53 -9.22 1.57 1.80
CA TYR A 53 -7.86 1.06 1.84
C TYR A 53 -7.79 -0.37 2.41
N VAL A 54 -8.41 -0.61 3.57
CA VAL A 54 -8.47 -1.96 4.18
C VAL A 54 -9.15 -2.93 3.22
N LYS A 55 -10.29 -2.54 2.63
CA LYS A 55 -11.00 -3.37 1.64
C LYS A 55 -10.10 -3.78 0.48
N ARG A 56 -9.31 -2.84 -0.07
CA ARG A 56 -8.36 -3.12 -1.16
C ARG A 56 -7.27 -4.10 -0.74
N LEU A 57 -6.69 -3.95 0.45
CA LEU A 57 -5.69 -4.90 0.95
C LEU A 57 -6.30 -6.29 1.14
N THR A 58 -7.52 -6.37 1.68
CA THR A 58 -8.22 -7.64 1.85
C THR A 58 -8.57 -8.29 0.52
N GLU A 59 -8.96 -7.52 -0.50
CA GLU A 59 -9.17 -8.03 -1.86
C GLU A 59 -7.86 -8.56 -2.46
N LEU A 60 -6.75 -7.83 -2.32
CA LEU A 60 -5.43 -8.24 -2.79
C LEU A 60 -4.94 -9.53 -2.11
N GLU A 61 -5.07 -9.62 -0.80
CA GLU A 61 -4.76 -10.83 -0.03
C GLU A 61 -5.68 -12.00 -0.44
N GLY A 62 -6.97 -11.70 -0.62
CA GLY A 62 -8.00 -12.65 -1.06
C GLY A 62 -7.65 -13.32 -2.39
N ILE A 63 -7.17 -12.55 -3.38
CA ILE A 63 -6.72 -13.09 -4.67
C ILE A 63 -5.64 -14.14 -4.47
N ALA A 64 -4.60 -13.85 -3.69
CA ALA A 64 -3.52 -14.81 -3.46
C ALA A 64 -3.97 -16.03 -2.66
N THR A 65 -4.77 -15.84 -1.59
CA THR A 65 -5.30 -16.97 -0.80
C THR A 65 -6.28 -17.86 -1.57
N SER A 66 -6.79 -17.42 -2.72
CA SER A 66 -7.65 -18.24 -3.58
C SER A 66 -6.90 -19.36 -4.31
N PHE A 67 -5.57 -19.32 -4.34
CA PHE A 67 -4.77 -20.35 -4.98
C PHE A 67 -4.45 -21.50 -4.03
N SER A 68 -4.48 -22.73 -4.57
CA SER A 68 -4.14 -23.93 -3.81
C SER A 68 -2.67 -23.91 -3.36
N GLY A 69 -2.42 -24.37 -2.14
CA GLY A 69 -1.08 -24.46 -1.56
C GLY A 69 -0.57 -23.16 -0.91
N VAL A 70 -1.35 -22.08 -0.96
CA VAL A 70 -1.09 -20.86 -0.16
C VAL A 70 -1.60 -21.08 1.26
N ASP A 71 -0.70 -20.98 2.25
CA ASP A 71 -1.04 -21.03 3.68
C ASP A 71 -1.45 -19.63 4.19
N LYS A 72 -0.60 -18.63 3.93
CA LYS A 72 -0.82 -17.25 4.40
C LYS A 72 -0.41 -16.23 3.35
N CYS A 73 -1.04 -15.07 3.41
CA CYS A 73 -0.73 -13.95 2.53
C CYS A 73 -0.78 -12.64 3.31
N TYR A 74 0.17 -11.75 3.04
CA TYR A 74 0.27 -10.44 3.67
C TYR A 74 0.56 -9.36 2.63
N ALA A 75 -0.29 -8.34 2.58
CA ALA A 75 0.01 -7.12 1.84
C ALA A 75 0.92 -6.20 2.67
N ILE A 76 2.08 -5.84 2.13
CA ILE A 76 3.13 -5.02 2.76
C ILE A 76 3.22 -3.67 2.01
N GLN A 77 3.82 -2.67 2.65
CA GLN A 77 4.09 -1.36 2.05
C GLN A 77 2.84 -0.70 1.46
N ALA A 78 1.75 -0.74 2.23
CA ALA A 78 0.46 -0.24 1.82
C ALA A 78 -0.11 -0.84 0.52
N GLY A 79 0.16 -2.12 0.27
CA GLY A 79 -0.36 -2.87 -0.88
C GLY A 79 0.53 -2.82 -2.12
N ARG A 80 1.76 -2.31 -2.00
CA ARG A 80 2.76 -2.30 -3.10
C ARG A 80 3.59 -3.58 -3.14
N GLU A 81 3.53 -4.39 -2.11
CA GLU A 81 4.17 -5.69 -2.06
C GLU A 81 3.20 -6.69 -1.45
N ILE A 82 3.21 -7.92 -1.96
CA ILE A 82 2.44 -9.03 -1.41
C ILE A 82 3.39 -10.19 -1.15
N CYS A 83 3.35 -10.69 0.08
CA CYS A 83 4.19 -11.77 0.56
C CYS A 83 3.32 -12.99 0.86
N ILE A 84 3.62 -14.11 0.22
CA ILE A 84 2.76 -15.28 0.15
C ILE A 84 3.55 -16.47 0.69
N LEU A 85 3.10 -17.01 1.80
CA LEU A 85 3.67 -18.22 2.39
C LEU A 85 2.92 -19.43 1.86
N VAL A 86 3.67 -20.42 1.39
CA VAL A 86 3.12 -21.66 0.84
C VAL A 86 3.43 -22.85 1.73
N GLU A 87 2.57 -23.86 1.65
CA GLU A 87 2.78 -25.13 2.35
C GLU A 87 3.96 -25.89 1.73
N ASN A 88 5.06 -25.99 2.49
CA ASN A 88 6.31 -26.61 2.05
C ASN A 88 6.14 -28.05 1.52
N GLU A 89 5.21 -28.81 2.10
CA GLU A 89 4.95 -30.22 1.76
C GLU A 89 4.12 -30.39 0.48
N LYS A 90 3.30 -29.39 0.11
CA LYS A 90 2.36 -29.48 -1.02
C LYS A 90 2.84 -28.74 -2.27
N VAL A 91 3.71 -27.74 -2.10
CA VAL A 91 4.18 -26.89 -3.20
C VAL A 91 5.65 -27.19 -3.46
N SER A 92 5.99 -27.64 -4.67
CA SER A 92 7.38 -27.81 -5.09
C SER A 92 8.03 -26.47 -5.47
N GLU A 93 9.34 -26.46 -5.70
CA GLU A 93 10.03 -25.24 -6.17
C GLU A 93 9.51 -24.76 -7.53
N SER A 94 9.26 -25.67 -8.47
CA SER A 94 8.68 -25.33 -9.77
C SER A 94 7.25 -24.79 -9.63
N ASP A 95 6.46 -25.37 -8.72
CA ASP A 95 5.09 -24.89 -8.48
C ASP A 95 5.10 -23.49 -7.88
N ALA A 96 6.03 -23.20 -6.95
CA ALA A 96 6.15 -21.87 -6.36
C ALA A 96 6.46 -20.77 -7.40
N VAL A 97 7.31 -21.09 -8.39
CA VAL A 97 7.63 -20.17 -9.50
C VAL A 97 6.39 -19.91 -10.36
N MET A 98 5.64 -20.96 -10.70
CA MET A 98 4.41 -20.85 -11.49
C MET A 98 3.33 -20.08 -10.71
N LEU A 99 3.11 -20.44 -9.45
CA LEU A 99 2.19 -19.78 -8.54
C LEU A 99 2.47 -18.28 -8.43
N CYS A 100 3.74 -17.88 -8.27
CA CYS A 100 4.13 -16.48 -8.23
C CYS A 100 3.72 -15.71 -9.49
N ARG A 101 3.95 -16.32 -10.67
CA ARG A 101 3.58 -15.73 -11.96
C ARG A 101 2.08 -15.65 -12.15
N ASP A 102 1.35 -16.68 -11.76
CA ASP A 102 -0.11 -16.75 -11.94
C ASP A 102 -0.82 -15.79 -10.99
N ILE A 103 -0.35 -15.65 -9.75
CA ILE A 103 -0.85 -14.64 -8.81
C ILE A 103 -0.58 -13.23 -9.32
N ALA A 104 0.63 -12.95 -9.82
CA ALA A 104 0.95 -11.64 -10.39
C ALA A 104 0.02 -11.26 -11.55
N LYS A 105 -0.24 -12.20 -12.47
CA LYS A 105 -1.19 -12.01 -13.58
C LYS A 105 -2.62 -11.78 -13.10
N LYS A 106 -3.08 -12.56 -12.11
CA LYS A 106 -4.44 -12.43 -11.59
C LYS A 106 -4.64 -11.09 -10.90
N VAL A 107 -3.67 -10.65 -10.10
CA VAL A 107 -3.65 -9.32 -9.47
C VAL A 107 -3.70 -8.22 -10.53
N GLU A 108 -2.91 -8.32 -11.61
CA GLU A 108 -2.93 -7.37 -12.71
C GLU A 108 -4.29 -7.30 -13.42
N SER A 109 -4.99 -8.44 -13.55
CA SER A 109 -6.29 -8.50 -14.23
C SER A 109 -7.49 -8.06 -13.38
N GLU A 110 -7.46 -8.31 -12.07
CA GLU A 110 -8.61 -8.10 -11.18
C GLU A 110 -8.54 -6.79 -10.39
N LEU A 111 -7.34 -6.23 -10.17
CA LEU A 111 -7.15 -5.02 -9.38
C LEU A 111 -6.55 -3.89 -10.22
N THR A 112 -7.29 -2.77 -10.29
CA THR A 112 -6.71 -1.52 -10.79
C THR A 112 -5.87 -0.87 -9.70
N TYR A 113 -4.54 -1.03 -9.81
CA TYR A 113 -3.58 -0.46 -8.88
C TYR A 113 -2.66 0.56 -9.57
N PRO A 114 -2.46 1.77 -9.00
CA PRO A 114 -1.53 2.72 -9.57
C PRO A 114 -0.08 2.27 -9.29
N GLY A 115 0.60 1.81 -10.33
CA GLY A 115 2.00 1.38 -10.27
C GLY A 115 2.15 -0.14 -10.20
N GLN A 116 3.35 -0.59 -9.87
CA GLN A 116 3.69 -2.01 -9.81
C GLN A 116 3.47 -2.57 -8.41
N ILE A 117 2.96 -3.81 -8.35
CA ILE A 117 2.90 -4.60 -7.11
C ILE A 117 3.96 -5.70 -7.21
N LYS A 118 4.84 -5.78 -6.22
CA LYS A 118 5.83 -6.86 -6.12
C LYS A 118 5.20 -8.09 -5.48
N VAL A 119 5.21 -9.22 -6.19
CA VAL A 119 4.73 -10.51 -5.67
C VAL A 119 5.93 -11.35 -5.23
N THR A 120 5.91 -11.81 -3.97
CA THR A 120 6.95 -12.68 -3.41
C THR A 120 6.30 -13.93 -2.82
N VAL A 121 6.70 -15.10 -3.33
CA VAL A 121 6.31 -16.39 -2.75
C VAL A 121 7.47 -16.90 -1.89
N ILE A 122 7.17 -17.27 -0.64
CA ILE A 122 8.11 -17.81 0.33
C ILE A 122 7.69 -19.23 0.67
N ARG A 123 8.60 -20.16 0.41
CA ARG A 123 8.50 -21.55 0.85
C ARG A 123 9.53 -21.74 1.96
N GLU A 124 9.05 -22.05 3.16
CA GLU A 124 9.91 -22.22 4.34
C GLU A 124 9.49 -23.42 5.18
N MET A 125 10.44 -23.99 5.91
CA MET A 125 10.20 -24.97 6.97
C MET A 125 10.53 -24.31 8.30
N ARG A 126 9.58 -24.30 9.24
CA ARG A 126 9.77 -23.74 10.59
C ARG A 126 9.79 -24.86 11.61
N VAL A 127 10.85 -24.89 12.42
CA VAL A 127 11.00 -25.81 13.56
C VAL A 127 11.29 -24.96 14.79
N SER A 128 10.51 -25.13 15.85
CA SER A 128 10.64 -24.36 17.10
C SER A 128 10.60 -25.29 18.29
N GLU A 129 11.45 -25.04 19.28
CA GLU A 129 11.50 -25.79 20.53
C GLU A 129 11.56 -24.82 21.72
N PHE A 130 10.89 -25.16 22.82
CA PHE A 130 10.88 -24.33 24.02
C PHE A 130 11.95 -24.82 24.99
N ALA A 131 12.86 -23.92 25.37
CA ALA A 131 13.76 -24.14 26.50
C ALA A 131 13.03 -23.78 27.81
N LYS A 132 13.34 -24.53 28.88
CA LYS A 132 12.90 -24.22 30.25
C LYS A 132 14.04 -23.55 31.02
#